data_AF-G1UHW6-F1
#
_entry.id   AF-G1UHW6-F1
#
_cell.length_a   1.000
_cell.length_b   1.000
_cell.length_c   1.000
_cell.angle_alpha   90.00
_cell.angle_beta   90.00
_cell.angle_gamma   90.00
#
_symmetry.space_group_name_H-M   'P 1'
#
loop_
_entity.id
_entity.type
_entity.pdbx_description
1 polymer ?
#
loop_
_entity_poly.entity_id
_entity_poly.type
_entity_poly.pdbx_seq_one_letter_code
_entity_poly.pdbx_strand_id
1 'polypeptide(L)'
;MLGKDPKKQIVKYRESQCTLKRLIMRRNRYKLIVFALVLVYVYHFFGVGDYVQSKNFDSDFNYPLNVDIRPIVQAILDGQKPNVKPINYYPYKFLSNYRQCSVVNKPDLVIIVKSAIDHFGHRDAIRKTYGKPHVQGYNVKTFFFLGVDNASSDVQKNITKEMTEFKDIIQMSFRDSYFNNTIKTVMSFRWIFQHCAEAQHYLFTDDDMYISVQNLLKYVSDVTTASERDGILFAGYVFKSAPQRFRSSKWRVSLEEYPWDKWPPYVTAGAYVVSNKAMKMLYVGSLFVKHFRFDDIYLGIVAKKMGIVPTHCPHFHFYKKPYEREVYSDVIASHGYSNHDELIRVWNEQNAL
;
A
#
# COMPACT_ATOMS: atom_id res chain seq x y z
N MET A 1 23.87 30.42 83.27
CA MET A 1 22.96 29.36 82.79
C MET A 1 21.72 30.01 82.18
N LEU A 2 21.50 29.91 80.87
CA LEU A 2 20.18 30.14 80.28
C LEU A 2 19.69 28.78 79.77
N GLY A 3 19.07 28.03 80.69
CA GLY A 3 18.41 26.77 80.37
C GLY A 3 17.28 27.05 79.37
N LYS A 4 17.39 26.53 78.15
CA LYS A 4 16.29 26.58 77.19
C LYS A 4 15.10 25.84 77.79
N ASP A 5 13.94 26.50 77.81
CA ASP A 5 12.69 25.95 78.31
C ASP A 5 12.33 24.64 77.57
N PRO A 6 12.34 23.48 78.25
CA PRO A 6 12.11 22.18 77.63
C PRO A 6 10.73 22.10 76.96
N LYS A 7 9.72 22.85 77.44
CA LYS A 7 8.39 22.88 76.82
C LYS A 7 8.42 23.54 75.44
N LYS A 8 9.19 24.63 75.27
CA LYS A 8 9.36 25.31 73.96
C LYS A 8 10.08 24.42 72.94
N GLN A 9 11.03 23.59 73.39
CA GLN A 9 11.73 22.65 72.52
C GLN A 9 10.81 21.53 71.98
N ILE A 10 9.92 21.01 72.83
CA ILE A 10 8.95 19.97 72.45
C ILE A 10 7.92 20.49 71.45
N VAL A 11 7.43 21.72 71.64
CA VAL A 11 6.48 22.36 70.70
C VAL A 11 7.12 22.54 69.32
N LYS A 12 8.34 23.08 69.27
CA LYS A 12 9.08 23.28 68.00
C LYS A 12 9.40 21.96 67.28
N TYR A 13 9.69 20.90 68.02
CA TYR A 13 9.87 19.56 67.47
C TYR A 13 8.56 19.00 66.86
N ARG A 14 7.42 19.16 67.54
CA ARG A 14 6.10 18.73 67.04
C ARG A 14 5.66 19.51 65.80
N GLU A 15 5.90 20.83 65.76
CA GLU A 15 5.62 21.66 64.58
C GLU A 15 6.49 21.28 63.38
N SER A 16 7.78 21.00 63.62
CA SER A 16 8.71 20.51 62.58
C SER A 16 8.25 19.15 62.03
N GLN A 17 7.86 18.21 62.90
CA GLN A 17 7.32 16.90 62.49
C GLN A 17 6.00 17.03 61.71
N CYS A 18 5.10 17.93 62.11
CA CYS A 18 3.86 18.21 61.38
C CYS A 18 4.14 18.80 59.99
N THR A 19 5.09 19.72 59.89
CA THR A 19 5.53 20.35 58.63
C THR A 19 6.18 19.33 57.69
N LEU A 20 7.06 18.47 58.22
CA LEU A 20 7.69 17.37 57.47
C LEU A 20 6.64 16.38 56.94
N LYS A 21 5.67 15.98 57.77
CA LYS A 21 4.54 15.13 57.34
C LYS A 21 3.73 15.80 56.22
N ARG A 22 3.42 17.10 56.34
CA ARG A 22 2.74 17.87 55.29
C ARG A 22 3.54 17.93 53.98
N LEU A 23 4.86 18.13 54.05
CA LEU A 23 5.75 18.13 52.88
C LEU A 23 5.83 16.74 52.22
N ILE A 24 5.93 15.67 53.00
CA ILE A 24 5.92 14.29 52.48
C ILE A 24 4.57 13.97 51.81
N MET A 25 3.45 14.32 52.44
CA MET A 25 2.12 14.15 51.84
C MET A 25 1.98 14.94 50.54
N ARG A 26 2.46 16.20 50.50
CA ARG A 26 2.45 17.03 49.29
C ARG A 26 3.33 16.44 48.20
N ARG A 27 4.53 15.95 48.52
CA ARG A 27 5.43 15.26 47.59
C ARG A 27 4.81 13.99 47.04
N ASN A 28 4.14 13.19 47.87
CA ASN A 28 3.46 11.97 47.44
C ASN A 28 2.25 12.30 46.54
N ARG A 29 1.49 13.36 46.84
CA ARG A 29 0.44 13.86 45.94
C ARG A 29 1.00 14.30 44.59
N TYR A 30 2.11 15.04 44.57
CA TYR A 30 2.77 15.40 43.31
C TYR A 30 3.24 14.16 42.53
N LYS A 31 3.85 13.18 43.21
CA LYS A 31 4.24 11.91 42.57
C LYS A 31 3.04 11.18 41.95
N LEU A 32 1.91 11.12 42.67
CA LEU A 32 0.68 10.51 42.16
C LEU A 32 0.13 11.27 40.94
N ILE A 33 0.11 12.60 40.98
CA ILE A 33 -0.32 13.42 39.85
C ILE A 33 0.59 13.19 38.64
N VAL A 34 1.91 13.23 38.82
CA VAL A 34 2.88 12.96 37.75
C VAL A 34 2.68 11.55 37.19
N PHE A 35 2.52 10.55 38.05
CA PHE A 35 2.24 9.18 37.62
C PHE A 35 0.95 9.07 36.80
N ALA A 36 -0.14 9.70 37.26
CA ALA A 36 -1.40 9.73 36.52
C ALA A 36 -1.25 10.43 35.15
N LEU A 37 -0.53 11.56 35.09
CA LEU A 37 -0.23 12.25 33.83
C LEU A 37 0.59 11.38 32.88
N VAL A 38 1.58 10.63 33.39
CA VAL A 38 2.36 9.68 32.59
C VAL A 38 1.47 8.55 32.07
N LEU A 39 0.57 8.00 32.89
CA LEU A 39 -0.38 6.97 32.43
C LEU A 39 -1.32 7.50 31.33
N VAL A 40 -1.86 8.71 31.50
CA VAL A 40 -2.69 9.36 30.49
C VAL A 40 -1.90 9.60 29.21
N TYR A 41 -0.66 10.07 29.31
CA TYR A 41 0.22 10.25 28.16
C TYR A 41 0.48 8.93 27.44
N VAL A 42 0.85 7.86 28.16
CA VAL A 42 1.10 6.52 27.59
C VAL A 42 -0.17 6.00 26.90
N TYR A 43 -1.33 6.12 27.54
CA TYR A 43 -2.62 5.73 26.98
C TYR A 43 -2.91 6.43 25.64
N HIS A 44 -2.68 7.75 25.57
CA HIS A 44 -2.88 8.53 24.35
C HIS A 44 -1.79 8.30 23.30
N PHE A 45 -0.53 8.09 23.72
CA PHE A 45 0.62 7.91 22.85
C PHE A 45 0.55 6.58 22.09
N PHE A 46 0.26 5.49 22.81
CA PHE A 46 0.07 4.17 22.20
C PHE A 46 -1.31 4.00 21.55
N GLY A 47 -2.20 5.00 21.68
CA GLY A 47 -3.53 4.97 21.08
C GLY A 47 -4.42 3.87 21.66
N VAL A 48 -4.21 3.50 22.93
CA VAL A 48 -4.97 2.44 23.60
C VAL A 48 -6.48 2.72 23.52
N GLY A 49 -6.88 3.98 23.71
CA GLY A 49 -8.28 4.38 23.57
C GLY A 49 -8.86 4.16 22.18
N ASP A 50 -8.07 4.35 21.13
CA ASP A 50 -8.54 4.12 19.76
C ASP A 50 -8.78 2.63 19.52
N TYR A 51 -7.95 1.74 20.09
CA TYR A 51 -8.20 0.30 20.00
C TYR A 51 -9.45 -0.12 20.77
N VAL A 52 -9.64 0.40 22.00
CA VAL A 52 -10.81 0.08 22.83
C VAL A 52 -12.11 0.58 22.22
N GLN A 53 -12.09 1.75 21.57
CA GLN A 53 -13.27 2.38 20.97
C GLN A 53 -13.51 1.96 19.50
N SER A 54 -12.65 1.12 18.93
CA SER A 54 -12.82 0.64 17.57
C SER A 54 -14.05 -0.26 17.43
N LYS A 55 -14.72 -0.16 16.28
CA LYS A 55 -15.87 -0.98 15.92
C LYS A 55 -15.42 -2.37 15.49
N ASN A 56 -16.26 -3.38 15.74
CA ASN A 56 -15.95 -4.72 15.28
C ASN A 56 -16.10 -4.79 13.75
N PHE A 57 -15.03 -5.16 13.05
CA PHE A 57 -15.03 -5.28 11.60
C PHE A 57 -16.02 -6.34 11.10
N ASP A 58 -16.10 -7.50 11.76
CA ASP A 58 -16.88 -8.63 11.26
C ASP A 58 -18.40 -8.39 11.34
N SER A 59 -18.87 -7.66 12.36
CA SER A 59 -20.29 -7.31 12.53
C SER A 59 -20.69 -5.95 11.96
N ASP A 60 -19.81 -4.94 12.04
CA ASP A 60 -20.21 -3.53 11.85
C ASP A 60 -19.58 -2.89 10.60
N PHE A 61 -18.88 -3.65 9.75
CA PHE A 61 -18.19 -3.09 8.58
C PHE A 61 -19.16 -2.42 7.60
N ASN A 62 -19.05 -1.09 7.54
CA ASN A 62 -19.86 -0.23 6.70
C ASN A 62 -19.00 0.90 6.14
N TYR A 63 -18.23 0.58 5.11
CA TYR A 63 -17.38 1.56 4.44
C TYR A 63 -18.18 2.34 3.38
N PRO A 64 -18.12 3.68 3.32
CA PRO A 64 -18.85 4.45 2.31
C PRO A 64 -18.39 4.12 0.86
N LEU A 65 -19.26 4.03 -0.14
CA LEU A 65 -20.74 4.13 -0.13
C LEU A 65 -21.40 2.79 0.27
N ASN A 66 -22.41 2.80 1.15
CA ASN A 66 -23.06 1.58 1.64
C ASN A 66 -24.17 1.05 0.73
N VAL A 67 -23.81 0.74 -0.51
CA VAL A 67 -24.69 0.06 -1.48
C VAL A 67 -23.99 -1.20 -1.99
N ASP A 68 -24.75 -2.16 -2.50
CA ASP A 68 -24.16 -3.28 -3.24
C ASP A 68 -23.65 -2.76 -4.59
N ILE A 69 -22.33 -2.57 -4.69
CA ILE A 69 -21.70 -2.02 -5.89
C ILE A 69 -21.51 -3.08 -6.98
N ARG A 70 -21.67 -4.37 -6.68
CA ARG A 70 -21.47 -5.46 -7.66
C ARG A 70 -22.39 -5.33 -8.89
N PRO A 71 -23.72 -5.19 -8.76
CA PRO A 71 -24.59 -5.01 -9.92
C PRO A 71 -24.32 -3.69 -10.66
N ILE A 72 -23.92 -2.64 -9.95
CA ILE A 72 -23.59 -1.33 -10.54
C ILE A 72 -22.34 -1.46 -11.43
N VAL A 73 -21.30 -2.11 -10.91
CA VAL A 73 -20.05 -2.36 -11.65
C VAL A 73 -20.31 -3.26 -12.85
N GLN A 74 -21.07 -4.34 -12.69
CA GLN A 74 -21.41 -5.22 -13.80
C GLN A 74 -22.15 -4.46 -14.92
N ALA A 75 -23.17 -3.67 -14.57
CA ALA A 75 -23.90 -2.84 -15.54
C ALA A 75 -22.96 -1.88 -16.30
N ILE A 76 -22.01 -1.24 -15.62
CA ILE A 76 -21.02 -0.36 -16.29
C ILE A 76 -20.11 -1.14 -17.23
N LEU A 77 -19.65 -2.32 -16.82
CA LEU A 77 -18.82 -3.18 -17.68
C LEU A 77 -19.58 -3.67 -18.91
N ASP A 78 -20.90 -3.82 -18.81
CA ASP A 78 -21.81 -4.15 -19.91
C ASP A 78 -22.22 -2.91 -20.75
N GLY A 79 -21.61 -1.75 -20.50
CA GLY A 79 -21.86 -0.51 -21.24
C GLY A 79 -23.13 0.24 -20.84
N GLN A 80 -23.77 -0.15 -19.74
CA GLN A 80 -24.98 0.50 -19.23
C GLN A 80 -24.65 1.69 -18.33
N LYS A 81 -25.57 2.66 -18.28
CA LYS A 81 -25.44 3.83 -17.40
C LYS A 81 -25.83 3.46 -15.97
N PRO A 82 -24.97 3.73 -14.96
CA PRO A 82 -25.30 3.38 -13.59
C PRO A 82 -26.36 4.32 -13.00
N ASN A 83 -27.24 3.77 -12.18
CA ASN A 83 -28.26 4.54 -11.44
C ASN A 83 -27.66 5.31 -10.25
N VAL A 84 -26.46 4.93 -9.81
CA VAL A 84 -25.73 5.56 -8.72
C VAL A 84 -24.51 6.26 -9.32
N LYS A 85 -24.24 7.49 -8.90
CA LYS A 85 -23.06 8.23 -9.35
C LYS A 85 -21.81 7.75 -8.59
N PRO A 86 -20.64 7.68 -9.25
CA PRO A 86 -19.35 7.53 -8.58
C PRO A 86 -19.16 8.55 -7.46
N ILE A 87 -18.50 8.14 -6.37
CA ILE A 87 -18.18 9.01 -5.24
C ILE A 87 -16.74 9.53 -5.27
N ASN A 88 -15.87 8.88 -6.05
CA ASN A 88 -14.51 9.36 -6.27
C ASN A 88 -14.38 9.99 -7.66
N TYR A 89 -13.68 11.12 -7.69
CA TYR A 89 -13.31 11.80 -8.93
C TYR A 89 -11.82 12.10 -8.91
N TYR A 90 -11.10 11.62 -9.92
CA TYR A 90 -9.65 11.81 -10.08
C TYR A 90 -9.40 12.74 -11.28
N PRO A 91 -9.34 14.07 -11.07
CA PRO A 91 -9.22 15.10 -12.13
C PRO A 91 -7.83 15.19 -12.78
N TYR A 92 -7.03 14.13 -12.73
CA TYR A 92 -5.67 14.13 -13.22
C TYR A 92 -5.62 13.72 -14.68
N LYS A 93 -4.77 14.40 -15.46
CA LYS A 93 -4.56 14.14 -16.89
C LYS A 93 -3.38 13.20 -17.08
N PHE A 94 -3.42 12.40 -18.13
CA PHE A 94 -2.24 11.69 -18.65
C PHE A 94 -1.44 12.67 -19.52
N LEU A 95 -0.20 12.95 -19.12
CA LEU A 95 0.71 13.86 -19.82
C LEU A 95 1.46 13.13 -20.95
N SER A 96 1.61 11.82 -20.82
CA SER A 96 2.02 10.93 -21.90
C SER A 96 1.00 9.83 -22.12
N ASN A 97 0.82 9.46 -23.39
CA ASN A 97 0.01 8.32 -23.75
C ASN A 97 0.61 7.61 -24.96
N TYR A 98 1.53 6.68 -24.68
CA TYR A 98 2.11 5.84 -25.70
C TYR A 98 1.19 4.63 -25.91
N ARG A 99 0.45 4.61 -27.01
CA ARG A 99 -0.44 3.48 -27.36
C ARG A 99 0.40 2.27 -27.79
N GLN A 100 0.80 1.46 -26.82
CA GLN A 100 1.61 0.26 -27.08
C GLN A 100 0.82 -1.05 -27.01
N CYS A 101 -0.47 -1.02 -26.66
CA CYS A 101 -1.35 -2.19 -26.66
C CYS A 101 -2.34 -2.13 -27.83
N SER A 102 -2.59 -3.27 -28.48
CA SER A 102 -3.54 -3.40 -29.57
C SER A 102 -4.41 -4.64 -29.41
N VAL A 103 -5.59 -4.63 -30.04
CA VAL A 103 -6.54 -5.75 -30.02
C VAL A 103 -5.99 -6.97 -30.76
N VAL A 104 -5.12 -6.75 -31.76
CA VAL A 104 -4.55 -7.80 -32.62
C VAL A 104 -3.44 -8.56 -31.89
N ASN A 105 -2.55 -7.85 -31.19
CA ASN A 105 -1.42 -8.44 -30.46
C ASN A 105 -1.61 -8.24 -28.97
N LYS A 106 -2.53 -9.03 -28.38
CA LYS A 106 -2.86 -8.97 -26.96
C LYS A 106 -1.64 -9.42 -26.13
N PRO A 107 -1.18 -8.64 -25.14
CA PRO A 107 -0.12 -9.08 -24.24
C PRO A 107 -0.60 -10.20 -23.33
N ASP A 108 0.28 -11.17 -23.05
CA ASP A 108 0.04 -12.19 -22.02
C ASP A 108 0.10 -11.55 -20.62
N LEU A 109 1.04 -10.61 -20.47
CA LEU A 109 1.27 -9.87 -19.24
C LEU A 109 1.53 -8.39 -19.51
N VAL A 110 0.88 -7.54 -18.74
CA VAL A 110 1.26 -6.13 -18.62
C VAL A 110 1.82 -5.90 -17.21
N ILE A 111 3.05 -5.41 -17.13
CA ILE A 111 3.74 -5.04 -15.90
C ILE A 111 3.57 -3.54 -15.69
N ILE A 112 3.04 -3.18 -14.53
CA ILE A 112 2.71 -1.82 -14.12
C ILE A 112 3.59 -1.48 -12.94
N VAL A 113 4.61 -0.69 -13.22
CA VAL A 113 5.62 -0.31 -12.23
C VAL A 113 5.27 1.06 -11.67
N LYS A 114 4.92 1.13 -10.38
CA LYS A 114 4.85 2.40 -9.65
C LYS A 114 6.28 2.80 -9.30
N SER A 115 6.76 3.89 -9.90
CA SER A 115 8.12 4.38 -9.69
C SER A 115 8.11 5.82 -9.16
N ALA A 116 9.17 6.23 -8.48
CA ALA A 116 9.36 7.63 -8.09
C ALA A 116 10.06 8.42 -9.21
N ILE A 117 9.82 9.72 -9.28
CA ILE A 117 10.35 10.59 -10.34
C ILE A 117 11.88 10.59 -10.46
N ASP A 118 12.59 10.39 -9.36
CA ASP A 118 14.06 10.39 -9.28
C ASP A 118 14.68 8.99 -9.39
N HIS A 119 13.86 7.93 -9.50
CA HIS A 119 14.32 6.54 -9.60
C HIS A 119 14.72 6.12 -11.03
N PHE A 120 15.53 6.93 -11.72
CA PHE A 120 16.00 6.65 -13.09
C PHE A 120 16.74 5.30 -13.19
N GLY A 121 17.66 5.03 -12.26
CA GLY A 121 18.44 3.79 -12.24
C GLY A 121 17.58 2.54 -12.00
N HIS A 122 16.52 2.63 -11.19
CA HIS A 122 15.59 1.52 -10.98
C HIS A 122 14.82 1.21 -12.26
N ARG A 123 14.28 2.23 -12.95
CA ARG A 123 13.57 2.03 -14.22
C ARG A 123 14.49 1.42 -15.28
N ASP A 124 15.71 1.91 -15.40
CA ASP A 124 16.71 1.35 -16.32
C ASP A 124 17.08 -0.11 -15.98
N ALA A 125 17.28 -0.45 -14.71
CA ALA A 125 17.51 -1.82 -14.28
C ALA A 125 16.33 -2.74 -14.59
N ILE A 126 15.09 -2.27 -14.39
CA ILE A 126 13.88 -3.03 -14.74
C ILE A 126 13.83 -3.29 -16.25
N ARG A 127 14.11 -2.29 -17.09
CA ARG A 127 14.19 -2.45 -18.56
C ARG A 127 15.24 -3.49 -18.96
N LYS A 128 16.35 -3.58 -18.23
CA LYS A 128 17.45 -4.55 -18.45
C LYS A 128 17.17 -5.95 -17.90
N THR A 129 16.15 -6.12 -17.06
CA THR A 129 15.84 -7.37 -16.35
C THR A 129 14.44 -7.88 -16.71
N TYR A 130 13.51 -7.93 -15.76
CA TYR A 130 12.18 -8.52 -15.90
C TYR A 130 11.22 -7.67 -16.75
N GLY A 131 11.57 -6.42 -17.03
CA GLY A 131 10.78 -5.51 -17.85
C GLY A 131 10.97 -5.68 -19.36
N LYS A 132 11.83 -6.60 -19.81
CA LYS A 132 12.13 -6.84 -21.23
C LYS A 132 10.88 -7.26 -22.03
N PRO A 133 10.75 -6.81 -23.29
CA PRO A 133 9.74 -7.33 -24.20
C PRO A 133 10.09 -8.78 -24.57
N HIS A 134 9.09 -9.67 -24.59
CA HIS A 134 9.23 -11.09 -24.95
C HIS A 134 10.12 -11.90 -23.97
N VAL A 135 9.58 -12.19 -22.79
CA VAL A 135 10.27 -13.05 -21.81
C VAL A 135 9.87 -14.50 -22.06
N GLN A 136 10.82 -15.33 -22.51
CA GLN A 136 10.68 -16.79 -22.66
C GLN A 136 9.42 -17.22 -23.46
N GLY A 137 9.14 -16.52 -24.56
CA GLY A 137 8.01 -16.83 -25.46
C GLY A 137 6.71 -16.09 -25.14
N TYR A 138 6.62 -15.37 -24.02
CA TYR A 138 5.44 -14.59 -23.65
C TYR A 138 5.53 -13.12 -24.06
N ASN A 139 4.47 -12.57 -24.62
CA ASN A 139 4.36 -11.15 -24.97
C ASN A 139 4.12 -10.31 -23.72
N VAL A 140 5.19 -9.71 -23.21
CA VAL A 140 5.19 -8.85 -22.03
C VAL A 140 5.30 -7.37 -22.44
N LYS A 141 4.50 -6.52 -21.80
CA LYS A 141 4.59 -5.05 -21.89
C LYS A 141 4.83 -4.46 -20.52
N THR A 142 5.74 -3.50 -20.41
CA THR A 142 6.08 -2.85 -19.14
C THR A 142 5.84 -1.35 -19.25
N PHE A 143 5.18 -0.77 -18.25
CA PHE A 143 4.93 0.67 -18.17
C PHE A 143 5.28 1.20 -16.79
N PHE A 144 5.92 2.37 -16.76
CA PHE A 144 6.27 3.08 -15.53
C PHE A 144 5.28 4.21 -15.27
N PHE A 145 4.67 4.21 -14.10
CA PHE A 145 3.66 5.19 -13.71
C PHE A 145 4.23 6.19 -12.71
N LEU A 146 4.25 7.46 -13.12
CA LEU A 146 4.87 8.56 -12.37
C LEU A 146 3.88 9.70 -12.15
N GLY A 147 4.00 10.38 -11.01
CA GLY A 147 3.45 11.72 -10.86
C GLY A 147 4.36 12.77 -11.54
N VAL A 148 4.15 14.03 -11.18
CA VAL A 148 5.00 15.16 -11.57
C VAL A 148 5.69 15.76 -10.36
N ASP A 149 6.79 16.45 -10.62
CA ASP A 149 7.32 17.48 -9.73
C ASP A 149 6.98 18.88 -10.27
N ASN A 150 7.61 19.92 -9.72
CA ASN A 150 7.66 21.24 -10.33
C ASN A 150 8.24 21.17 -11.75
N ALA A 151 7.57 21.79 -12.72
CA ALA A 151 7.94 21.76 -14.13
C ALA A 151 9.35 22.33 -14.41
N SER A 152 9.84 23.25 -13.55
CA SER A 152 11.17 23.84 -13.65
C SER A 152 12.29 22.99 -13.05
N SER A 153 11.95 21.90 -12.33
CA SER A 153 12.95 21.03 -11.70
C SER A 153 13.80 20.31 -12.74
N ASP A 154 15.07 20.10 -12.42
CA ASP A 154 15.97 19.33 -13.30
C ASP A 154 15.54 17.86 -13.39
N VAL A 155 14.92 17.33 -12.33
CA VAL A 155 14.30 16.00 -12.33
C VAL A 155 13.23 15.90 -13.41
N GLN A 156 12.30 16.86 -13.48
CA GLN A 156 11.23 16.83 -14.49
C GLN A 156 11.78 16.99 -15.93
N LYS A 157 12.84 17.79 -16.13
CA LYS A 157 13.52 17.88 -17.43
C LYS A 157 14.13 16.54 -17.85
N ASN A 158 14.76 15.82 -16.91
CA ASN A 158 15.34 14.51 -17.18
C ASN A 158 14.28 13.44 -17.41
N ILE A 159 13.15 13.50 -16.70
CA ILE A 159 11.97 12.66 -16.98
C ILE A 159 11.49 12.87 -18.42
N THR A 160 11.36 14.12 -18.88
CA THR A 160 10.93 14.40 -20.26
C THR A 160 11.87 13.80 -21.31
N LYS A 161 13.19 13.79 -21.04
CA LYS A 161 14.18 13.11 -21.90
C LYS A 161 13.97 11.60 -21.90
N GLU A 162 13.87 10.99 -20.71
CA GLU A 162 13.64 9.55 -20.56
C GLU A 162 12.33 9.10 -21.24
N MET A 163 11.25 9.87 -21.09
CA MET A 163 9.98 9.62 -21.75
C MET A 163 10.10 9.62 -23.27
N THR A 164 10.88 10.55 -23.82
CA THR A 164 11.11 10.67 -25.27
C THR A 164 11.90 9.48 -25.81
N GLU A 165 12.90 9.02 -25.04
CA GLU A 165 13.78 7.92 -25.40
C GLU A 165 13.07 6.56 -25.34
N PHE A 166 12.48 6.21 -24.19
CA PHE A 166 11.97 4.86 -23.94
C PHE A 166 10.48 4.68 -24.24
N LYS A 167 9.70 5.77 -24.22
CA LYS A 167 8.26 5.78 -24.54
C LYS A 167 7.40 4.82 -23.69
N ASP A 168 7.88 4.42 -22.51
CA ASP A 168 7.24 3.47 -21.60
C ASP A 168 6.75 4.10 -20.29
N ILE A 169 6.95 5.42 -20.13
CA ILE A 169 6.49 6.18 -18.98
C ILE A 169 5.10 6.76 -19.25
N ILE A 170 4.17 6.48 -18.34
CA ILE A 170 2.85 7.11 -18.24
C ILE A 170 2.88 8.11 -17.09
N GLN A 171 3.06 9.38 -17.43
CA GLN A 171 3.10 10.47 -16.45
C GLN A 171 1.71 11.06 -16.24
N MET A 172 1.35 11.31 -14.98
CA MET A 172 0.04 11.82 -14.59
C MET A 172 0.17 13.14 -13.83
N SER A 173 -0.77 14.06 -14.04
CA SER A 173 -0.68 15.45 -13.55
C SER A 173 -1.00 15.61 -12.04
N PHE A 174 -0.39 14.82 -11.17
CA PHE A 174 -0.47 14.94 -9.71
C PHE A 174 0.92 14.95 -9.08
N ARG A 175 1.09 15.61 -7.94
CA ARG A 175 2.38 15.66 -7.24
C ARG A 175 2.78 14.26 -6.75
N ASP A 176 3.94 13.79 -7.17
CA ASP A 176 4.44 12.49 -6.73
C ASP A 176 4.85 12.54 -5.25
N SER A 177 4.19 11.73 -4.42
CA SER A 177 4.47 11.62 -2.98
C SER A 177 3.86 10.34 -2.42
N TYR A 178 4.41 9.86 -1.30
CA TYR A 178 4.02 8.58 -0.69
C TYR A 178 2.50 8.45 -0.45
N PHE A 179 1.86 9.45 0.15
CA PHE A 179 0.41 9.38 0.42
C PHE A 179 -0.46 9.57 -0.82
N ASN A 180 0.12 9.95 -1.96
CA ASN A 180 -0.56 9.98 -3.26
C ASN A 180 -0.43 8.65 -4.01
N ASN A 181 0.18 7.60 -3.43
CA ASN A 181 0.29 6.28 -4.08
C ASN A 181 -1.07 5.66 -4.42
N THR A 182 -2.13 5.94 -3.65
CA THR A 182 -3.47 5.50 -4.02
C THR A 182 -3.97 6.18 -5.29
N ILE A 183 -3.70 7.48 -5.45
CA ILE A 183 -4.01 8.21 -6.69
C ILE A 183 -3.23 7.59 -7.85
N LYS A 184 -1.92 7.34 -7.67
CA LYS A 184 -1.06 6.67 -8.67
C LYS A 184 -1.67 5.32 -9.07
N THR A 185 -2.01 4.48 -8.10
CA THR A 185 -2.59 3.15 -8.31
C THR A 185 -3.90 3.20 -9.09
N VAL A 186 -4.87 4.02 -8.66
CA VAL A 186 -6.17 4.12 -9.34
C VAL A 186 -6.03 4.72 -10.74
N MET A 187 -5.13 5.68 -10.92
CA MET A 187 -4.86 6.24 -12.24
C MET A 187 -4.12 5.26 -13.16
N SER A 188 -3.28 4.37 -12.62
CA SER A 188 -2.73 3.23 -13.37
C SER A 188 -3.82 2.29 -13.84
N PHE A 189 -4.74 1.89 -12.95
CA PHE A 189 -5.93 1.10 -13.32
C PHE A 189 -6.76 1.77 -14.41
N ARG A 190 -6.99 3.10 -14.30
CA ARG A 190 -7.71 3.88 -15.32
C ARG A 190 -7.01 3.83 -16.67
N TRP A 191 -5.70 4.05 -16.70
CA TRP A 191 -4.95 4.06 -17.96
C TRP A 191 -5.02 2.69 -18.63
N ILE A 192 -4.83 1.62 -17.87
CA ILE A 192 -4.94 0.24 -18.36
C ILE A 192 -6.34 -0.02 -18.90
N PHE A 193 -7.38 0.33 -18.15
CA PHE A 193 -8.77 0.16 -18.57
C PHE A 193 -9.08 0.90 -19.87
N GLN A 194 -8.47 2.05 -20.11
CA GLN A 194 -8.72 2.88 -21.30
C GLN A 194 -7.84 2.54 -22.51
N HIS A 195 -6.64 2.00 -22.27
CA HIS A 195 -5.60 1.89 -23.31
C HIS A 195 -4.96 0.52 -23.45
N CYS A 196 -5.13 -0.37 -22.47
CA CYS A 196 -4.53 -1.71 -22.48
C CYS A 196 -5.42 -2.77 -21.82
N ALA A 197 -6.74 -2.73 -22.08
CA ALA A 197 -7.74 -3.57 -21.40
C ALA A 197 -7.85 -5.01 -21.93
N GLU A 198 -6.99 -5.41 -22.86
CA GLU A 198 -7.05 -6.70 -23.57
C GLU A 198 -6.01 -7.72 -23.11
N ALA A 199 -5.09 -7.35 -22.22
CA ALA A 199 -4.08 -8.28 -21.72
C ALA A 199 -4.72 -9.33 -20.81
N GLN A 200 -4.15 -10.54 -20.80
CA GLN A 200 -4.70 -11.63 -19.99
C GLN A 200 -4.53 -11.36 -18.49
N HIS A 201 -3.32 -10.92 -18.11
CA HIS A 201 -2.95 -10.65 -16.73
C HIS A 201 -2.23 -9.31 -16.59
N TYR A 202 -2.32 -8.73 -15.39
CA TYR A 202 -1.68 -7.48 -15.03
C TYR A 202 -0.91 -7.69 -13.73
N LEU A 203 0.41 -7.45 -13.77
CA LEU A 203 1.26 -7.40 -12.59
C LEU A 203 1.44 -5.95 -12.19
N PHE A 204 0.99 -5.59 -11.00
CA PHE A 204 1.34 -4.32 -10.38
C PHE A 204 2.53 -4.55 -9.46
N THR A 205 3.53 -3.68 -9.55
CA THR A 205 4.75 -3.76 -8.75
C THR A 205 5.30 -2.38 -8.41
N ASP A 206 6.00 -2.27 -7.29
CA ASP A 206 6.89 -1.15 -6.99
C ASP A 206 8.25 -1.36 -7.71
N ASP A 207 9.06 -0.31 -7.80
CA ASP A 207 10.31 -0.31 -8.59
C ASP A 207 11.54 -0.86 -7.85
N ASP A 208 11.39 -1.28 -6.60
CA ASP A 208 12.40 -1.92 -5.76
C ASP A 208 12.11 -3.41 -5.51
N MET A 209 11.49 -4.06 -6.49
CA MET A 209 11.12 -5.48 -6.47
C MET A 209 11.98 -6.29 -7.45
N TYR A 210 12.38 -7.50 -7.03
CA TYR A 210 12.73 -8.58 -7.96
C TYR A 210 11.45 -9.28 -8.41
N ILE A 211 11.36 -9.60 -9.71
CA ILE A 211 10.25 -10.35 -10.30
C ILE A 211 10.79 -11.47 -11.20
N SER A 212 10.29 -12.69 -11.02
CA SER A 212 10.42 -13.79 -11.97
C SER A 212 9.14 -13.89 -12.81
N VAL A 213 9.21 -13.37 -14.05
CA VAL A 213 8.09 -13.42 -14.99
C VAL A 213 7.70 -14.86 -15.33
N GLN A 214 8.68 -15.76 -15.42
CA GLN A 214 8.45 -17.18 -15.69
C GLN A 214 7.62 -17.83 -14.58
N ASN A 215 8.04 -17.66 -13.32
CA ASN A 215 7.35 -18.25 -12.18
C ASN A 215 5.96 -17.64 -12.03
N LEU A 216 5.81 -16.33 -12.29
CA LEU A 216 4.51 -15.67 -12.31
C LEU A 216 3.58 -16.30 -13.34
N LEU A 217 4.05 -16.47 -14.58
CA LEU A 217 3.23 -16.96 -15.68
C LEU A 217 2.84 -18.43 -15.49
N LYS A 218 3.76 -19.24 -14.94
CA LYS A 218 3.44 -20.60 -14.49
C LYS A 218 2.35 -20.60 -13.42
N TYR A 219 2.50 -19.77 -12.38
CA TYR A 219 1.51 -19.67 -11.31
C TYR A 219 0.11 -19.26 -11.81
N VAL A 220 0.02 -18.23 -12.66
CA VAL A 220 -1.30 -17.80 -13.17
C VAL A 220 -1.92 -18.84 -14.12
N SER A 221 -1.10 -19.56 -14.89
CA SER A 221 -1.57 -20.69 -15.70
C SER A 221 -2.17 -21.78 -14.82
N ASP A 222 -1.43 -22.24 -13.81
CA ASP A 222 -1.86 -23.29 -12.89
C ASP A 222 -3.15 -22.92 -12.14
N VAL A 223 -3.22 -21.68 -11.63
CA VAL A 223 -4.41 -21.20 -10.91
C VAL A 223 -5.60 -21.03 -11.84
N THR A 224 -5.40 -20.61 -13.09
CA THR A 224 -6.50 -20.45 -14.06
C THR A 224 -7.09 -21.81 -14.43
N THR A 225 -6.26 -22.83 -14.65
CA THR A 225 -6.72 -24.19 -14.95
C THR A 225 -7.45 -24.82 -13.77
N ALA A 226 -7.03 -24.54 -12.54
CA ALA A 226 -7.65 -25.10 -11.32
C ALA A 226 -8.85 -24.29 -10.78
N SER A 227 -9.15 -23.12 -11.35
CA SER A 227 -10.07 -22.15 -10.74
C SER A 227 -11.55 -22.39 -11.09
N GLU A 228 -12.36 -22.66 -10.07
CA GLU A 228 -13.84 -22.54 -10.09
C GLU A 228 -14.33 -21.07 -9.97
N ARG A 229 -13.43 -20.08 -9.89
CA ARG A 229 -13.74 -18.67 -9.52
C ARG A 229 -14.04 -17.75 -10.71
N ASP A 230 -14.72 -18.25 -11.74
CA ASP A 230 -15.18 -17.49 -12.91
C ASP A 230 -14.10 -16.57 -13.55
N GLY A 231 -12.84 -17.02 -13.54
CA GLY A 231 -11.69 -16.29 -14.10
C GLY A 231 -11.25 -15.03 -13.32
N ILE A 232 -11.68 -14.86 -12.06
CA ILE A 232 -11.26 -13.75 -11.20
C ILE A 232 -10.01 -14.14 -10.40
N LEU A 233 -8.91 -13.45 -10.66
CA LEU A 233 -7.66 -13.58 -9.89
C LEU A 233 -7.27 -12.22 -9.31
N PHE A 234 -7.00 -12.20 -8.01
CA PHE A 234 -6.28 -11.12 -7.32
C PHE A 234 -5.37 -11.78 -6.30
N ALA A 235 -4.06 -11.83 -6.57
CA ALA A 235 -3.13 -12.66 -5.82
C ALA A 235 -1.80 -11.96 -5.52
N GLY A 236 -1.19 -12.35 -4.40
CA GLY A 236 0.12 -11.92 -3.93
C GLY A 236 0.31 -12.30 -2.46
N TYR A 237 1.11 -11.54 -1.72
CA TYR A 237 1.25 -11.77 -0.28
C TYR A 237 0.08 -11.12 0.49
N VAL A 238 -0.79 -11.93 1.09
CA VAL A 238 -2.03 -11.46 1.73
C VAL A 238 -1.81 -11.27 3.23
N PHE A 239 -2.11 -10.08 3.73
CA PHE A 239 -2.17 -9.81 5.17
C PHE A 239 -3.59 -9.92 5.72
N LYS A 240 -3.66 -10.35 6.98
CA LYS A 240 -4.81 -10.18 7.86
C LYS A 240 -4.32 -9.43 9.08
N SER A 241 -4.52 -8.12 9.11
CA SER A 241 -3.94 -7.23 10.12
C SER A 241 -4.93 -6.15 10.56
N ALA A 242 -4.50 -5.31 11.51
CA ALA A 242 -5.30 -4.25 12.10
C ALA A 242 -4.69 -2.85 11.82
N PRO A 243 -5.51 -1.78 11.83
CA PRO A 243 -5.00 -0.42 11.71
C PRO A 243 -4.06 -0.06 12.86
N GLN A 244 -2.90 0.51 12.54
CA GLN A 244 -1.97 0.99 13.54
C GLN A 244 -2.54 2.25 14.22
N ARG A 245 -2.65 2.23 15.56
CA ARG A 245 -3.15 3.38 16.33
C ARG A 245 -2.07 4.08 17.18
N PHE A 246 -0.79 3.74 17.07
CA PHE A 246 0.24 4.47 17.83
C PHE A 246 0.58 5.83 17.20
N ARG A 247 0.67 6.91 18.00
CA ARG A 247 0.79 8.30 17.50
C ARG A 247 2.07 8.62 16.76
N SER A 248 3.15 7.92 17.03
CA SER A 248 4.44 8.08 16.34
C SER A 248 4.50 7.35 15.00
N SER A 249 3.52 6.50 14.66
CA SER A 249 3.53 5.80 13.38
C SER A 249 3.29 6.74 12.22
N LYS A 250 4.13 6.67 11.18
CA LYS A 250 3.79 7.23 9.87
C LYS A 250 2.54 6.57 9.26
N TRP A 251 2.22 5.35 9.71
CA TRP A 251 1.05 4.57 9.28
C TRP A 251 -0.13 4.66 10.26
N ARG A 252 -0.12 5.61 11.20
CA ARG A 252 -1.22 5.76 12.16
C ARG A 252 -2.52 6.06 11.45
N VAL A 253 -3.60 5.39 11.84
CA VAL A 253 -4.96 5.64 11.35
C VAL A 253 -5.86 6.04 12.51
N SER A 254 -6.60 7.15 12.39
CA SER A 254 -7.56 7.58 13.42
C SER A 254 -8.89 6.84 13.30
N LEU A 255 -9.71 6.85 14.35
CA LEU A 255 -11.07 6.29 14.28
C LEU A 255 -11.99 7.07 13.33
N GLU A 256 -11.72 8.37 13.13
CA GLU A 256 -12.42 9.19 12.14
C GLU A 256 -12.11 8.73 10.71
N GLU A 257 -10.84 8.38 10.44
CA GLU A 257 -10.41 7.91 9.12
C GLU A 257 -10.88 6.47 8.86
N TYR A 258 -10.76 5.59 9.85
CA TYR A 258 -11.21 4.21 9.80
C TYR A 258 -11.60 3.70 11.20
N PRO A 259 -12.90 3.53 11.50
CA PRO A 259 -13.34 3.19 12.85
C PRO A 259 -13.23 1.71 13.21
N TRP A 260 -12.99 0.79 12.27
CA TRP A 260 -12.99 -0.65 12.55
C TRP A 260 -11.65 -1.16 13.10
N ASP A 261 -11.72 -2.28 13.81
CA ASP A 261 -10.59 -2.93 14.50
C ASP A 261 -9.68 -3.75 13.58
N LYS A 262 -10.15 -4.15 12.39
CA LYS A 262 -9.39 -4.91 11.40
C LYS A 262 -9.49 -4.31 10.01
N TRP A 263 -8.50 -4.57 9.18
CA TRP A 263 -8.62 -4.38 7.74
C TRP A 263 -9.37 -5.55 7.09
N PRO A 264 -10.06 -5.36 5.95
CA PRO A 264 -10.34 -6.50 5.09
C PRO A 264 -9.02 -7.17 4.67
N PRO A 265 -9.00 -8.49 4.41
CA PRO A 265 -7.81 -9.12 3.82
C PRO A 265 -7.37 -8.35 2.58
N TYR A 266 -6.07 -8.07 2.49
CA TYR A 266 -5.50 -7.27 1.40
C TYR A 266 -4.18 -7.88 0.95
N VAL A 267 -3.86 -7.71 -0.34
CA VAL A 267 -2.51 -7.99 -0.83
C VAL A 267 -1.65 -6.78 -0.50
N THR A 268 -0.53 -7.00 0.20
CA THR A 268 0.41 -5.94 0.55
C THR A 268 0.93 -5.20 -0.68
N ALA A 269 1.25 -3.92 -0.51
CA ALA A 269 2.06 -3.18 -1.47
C ALA A 269 3.41 -3.90 -1.72
N GLY A 270 4.08 -3.58 -2.82
CA GLY A 270 5.21 -4.35 -3.34
C GLY A 270 4.88 -5.00 -4.68
N ALA A 271 4.19 -6.15 -4.70
CA ALA A 271 3.79 -6.81 -5.94
C ALA A 271 2.51 -7.64 -5.82
N TYR A 272 1.65 -7.57 -6.84
CA TYR A 272 0.43 -8.39 -6.95
C TYR A 272 -0.01 -8.57 -8.40
N VAL A 273 -0.67 -9.69 -8.68
CA VAL A 273 -1.21 -10.02 -10.00
C VAL A 273 -2.73 -10.04 -9.98
N VAL A 274 -3.34 -9.51 -11.04
CA VAL A 274 -4.78 -9.56 -11.28
C VAL A 274 -5.09 -10.11 -12.67
N SER A 275 -6.18 -10.86 -12.80
CA SER A 275 -6.72 -11.24 -14.12
C SER A 275 -7.38 -10.03 -14.80
N ASN A 276 -7.64 -10.14 -16.11
CA ASN A 276 -8.36 -9.12 -16.85
C ASN A 276 -9.69 -8.71 -16.23
N LYS A 277 -10.50 -9.70 -15.83
CA LYS A 277 -11.81 -9.48 -15.20
C LYS A 277 -11.65 -8.77 -13.85
N ALA A 278 -10.70 -9.22 -13.02
CA ALA A 278 -10.42 -8.58 -11.74
C ALA A 278 -9.92 -7.14 -11.91
N MET A 279 -9.04 -6.87 -12.88
CA MET A 279 -8.57 -5.51 -13.19
C MET A 279 -9.73 -4.56 -13.49
N LYS A 280 -10.65 -4.97 -14.38
CA LYS A 280 -11.83 -4.18 -14.75
C LYS A 280 -12.76 -3.94 -13.56
N MET A 281 -13.04 -4.99 -12.78
CA MET A 281 -13.88 -4.91 -11.58
C MET A 281 -13.28 -4.01 -10.50
N LEU A 282 -11.98 -4.14 -10.22
CA LEU A 282 -11.28 -3.32 -9.23
C LEU A 282 -11.24 -1.85 -9.65
N TYR A 283 -10.96 -1.56 -10.93
CA TYR A 283 -10.97 -0.19 -11.43
C TYR A 283 -12.35 0.46 -11.28
N VAL A 284 -13.40 -0.13 -11.86
CA VAL A 284 -14.74 0.46 -11.82
C VAL A 284 -15.27 0.50 -10.38
N GLY A 285 -15.04 -0.55 -9.59
CA GLY A 285 -15.41 -0.61 -8.17
C GLY A 285 -14.75 0.50 -7.34
N SER A 286 -13.49 0.85 -7.64
CA SER A 286 -12.79 1.94 -6.95
C SER A 286 -13.52 3.29 -7.10
N LEU A 287 -14.31 3.50 -8.15
CA LEU A 287 -15.06 4.74 -8.33
C LEU A 287 -16.20 4.91 -7.30
N PHE A 288 -16.63 3.81 -6.65
CA PHE A 288 -17.75 3.75 -5.71
C PHE A 288 -17.35 3.49 -4.25
N VAL A 289 -16.06 3.31 -3.97
CA VAL A 289 -15.52 3.02 -2.64
C VAL A 289 -14.67 4.18 -2.18
N LYS A 290 -15.03 4.86 -1.08
CA LYS A 290 -14.41 6.12 -0.63
C LYS A 290 -12.88 5.98 -0.63
N HIS A 291 -12.20 6.94 -1.26
CA HIS A 291 -10.74 6.94 -1.31
C HIS A 291 -10.10 6.77 0.08
N PHE A 292 -9.05 5.95 0.15
CA PHE A 292 -8.23 5.75 1.34
C PHE A 292 -6.76 5.88 0.97
N ARG A 293 -5.92 6.49 1.82
CA ARG A 293 -4.57 6.92 1.42
C ARG A 293 -3.53 5.81 1.24
N PHE A 294 -3.74 4.64 1.84
CA PHE A 294 -2.90 3.45 1.62
C PHE A 294 -3.50 2.61 0.50
N ASP A 295 -2.73 2.40 -0.57
CA ASP A 295 -3.19 1.82 -1.83
C ASP A 295 -3.52 0.33 -1.69
N ASP A 296 -2.70 -0.41 -0.95
CA ASP A 296 -2.94 -1.81 -0.63
C ASP A 296 -4.20 -2.03 0.22
N ILE A 297 -4.37 -1.23 1.29
CA ILE A 297 -5.59 -1.22 2.11
C ILE A 297 -6.80 -0.80 1.28
N TYR A 298 -6.65 0.24 0.46
CA TYR A 298 -7.72 0.73 -0.41
C TYR A 298 -8.20 -0.35 -1.37
N LEU A 299 -7.28 -1.05 -2.04
CA LEU A 299 -7.63 -2.18 -2.90
C LEU A 299 -8.24 -3.34 -2.13
N GLY A 300 -7.80 -3.60 -0.90
CA GLY A 300 -8.46 -4.57 -0.01
C GLY A 300 -9.92 -4.22 0.30
N ILE A 301 -10.21 -2.94 0.55
CA ILE A 301 -11.57 -2.43 0.76
C ILE A 301 -12.40 -2.55 -0.52
N VAL A 302 -11.84 -2.18 -1.68
CA VAL A 302 -12.51 -2.34 -2.98
C VAL A 302 -12.82 -3.81 -3.25
N ALA A 303 -11.85 -4.71 -3.04
CA ALA A 303 -12.02 -6.15 -3.23
C ALA A 303 -13.12 -6.70 -2.32
N LYS A 304 -13.12 -6.35 -1.02
CA LYS A 304 -14.18 -6.74 -0.07
C LYS A 304 -15.57 -6.28 -0.53
N LYS A 305 -15.70 -5.04 -1.00
CA LYS A 305 -16.94 -4.46 -1.53
C LYS A 305 -17.40 -5.13 -2.83
N MET A 306 -16.45 -5.60 -3.65
CA MET A 306 -16.72 -6.33 -4.89
C MET A 306 -16.94 -7.83 -4.70
N GLY A 307 -16.79 -8.35 -3.48
CA GLY A 307 -16.82 -9.79 -3.23
C GLY A 307 -15.61 -10.54 -3.81
N ILE A 308 -14.52 -9.84 -4.14
CA ILE A 308 -13.27 -10.44 -4.60
C ILE A 308 -12.45 -10.82 -3.37
N VAL A 309 -12.13 -12.10 -3.23
CA VAL A 309 -11.28 -12.60 -2.14
C VAL A 309 -9.84 -12.68 -2.62
N PRO A 310 -8.89 -11.92 -2.03
CA PRO A 310 -7.49 -12.02 -2.39
C PRO A 310 -6.93 -13.42 -2.12
N THR A 311 -6.10 -13.93 -3.03
CA THR A 311 -5.48 -15.25 -2.93
C THR A 311 -4.04 -15.09 -2.47
N HIS A 312 -3.70 -15.72 -1.34
CA HIS A 312 -2.34 -15.74 -0.85
C HIS A 312 -1.48 -16.65 -1.74
N CYS A 313 -0.34 -16.12 -2.21
CA CYS A 313 0.69 -16.89 -2.87
C CYS A 313 1.98 -16.85 -2.03
N PRO A 314 2.52 -18.00 -1.58
CA PRO A 314 3.70 -18.04 -0.72
C PRO A 314 5.00 -17.64 -1.45
N HIS A 315 4.98 -17.60 -2.79
CA HIS A 315 6.10 -17.22 -3.64
C HIS A 315 6.22 -15.70 -3.89
N PHE A 316 5.25 -14.92 -3.40
CA PHE A 316 5.37 -13.47 -3.31
C PHE A 316 5.91 -13.12 -1.92
N HIS A 317 7.02 -12.39 -1.85
CA HIS A 317 7.64 -12.00 -0.59
C HIS A 317 7.57 -10.48 -0.42
N PHE A 318 6.87 -10.02 0.62
CA PHE A 318 6.79 -8.61 1.01
C PHE A 318 8.07 -8.10 1.69
N TYR A 319 9.01 -9.00 1.94
CA TYR A 319 10.33 -8.75 2.52
C TYR A 319 11.41 -9.24 1.55
N LYS A 320 12.65 -8.81 1.80
CA LYS A 320 13.80 -9.30 1.04
C LYS A 320 14.12 -10.73 1.43
N LYS A 321 13.85 -11.66 0.51
CA LYS A 321 14.32 -13.03 0.66
C LYS A 321 15.83 -13.07 0.42
N PRO A 322 16.66 -13.63 1.32
CA PRO A 322 18.08 -13.78 1.08
C PRO A 322 18.34 -14.50 -0.24
N TYR A 323 19.24 -13.96 -1.06
CA TYR A 323 19.49 -14.51 -2.38
C TYR A 323 20.40 -15.74 -2.31
N GLU A 324 19.84 -16.87 -2.69
CA GLU A 324 20.51 -18.11 -3.07
C GLU A 324 19.79 -18.64 -4.32
N ARG A 325 20.52 -19.20 -5.28
CA ARG A 325 19.97 -19.56 -6.59
C ARG A 325 18.82 -20.56 -6.49
N GLU A 326 18.99 -21.58 -5.66
CA GLU A 326 18.02 -22.63 -5.39
C GLU A 326 16.79 -22.07 -4.67
N VAL A 327 16.99 -21.15 -3.72
CA VAL A 327 15.92 -20.48 -2.98
C VAL A 327 15.07 -19.60 -3.90
N TYR A 328 15.66 -19.02 -4.95
CA TYR A 328 14.96 -18.19 -5.92
C TYR A 328 14.33 -18.99 -7.08
N SER A 329 14.46 -20.32 -7.08
CA SER A 329 13.89 -21.18 -8.13
C SER A 329 12.37 -21.07 -8.23
N ASP A 330 11.68 -20.88 -7.10
CA ASP A 330 10.22 -20.77 -7.02
C ASP A 330 9.72 -19.35 -6.71
N VAL A 331 10.62 -18.42 -6.40
CA VAL A 331 10.26 -17.02 -6.06
C VAL A 331 9.62 -16.34 -7.26
N ILE A 332 8.44 -15.75 -7.04
CA ILE A 332 7.75 -14.89 -8.03
C ILE A 332 8.14 -13.44 -7.81
N ALA A 333 8.10 -12.97 -6.57
CA ALA A 333 8.42 -11.59 -6.22
C ALA A 333 9.18 -11.51 -4.89
N SER A 334 10.17 -10.63 -4.79
CA SER A 334 10.93 -10.37 -3.55
C SER A 334 11.21 -8.88 -3.41
N HIS A 335 10.90 -8.31 -2.25
CA HIS A 335 11.05 -6.88 -1.98
C HIS A 335 12.50 -6.52 -1.63
N GLY A 336 12.85 -5.23 -1.66
CA GLY A 336 14.07 -4.72 -1.03
C GLY A 336 15.27 -4.62 -1.97
N TYR A 337 14.99 -4.43 -3.26
CA TYR A 337 15.96 -4.16 -4.31
C TYR A 337 16.11 -2.65 -4.55
N SER A 338 16.29 -1.88 -3.48
CA SER A 338 16.58 -0.44 -3.56
C SER A 338 17.98 -0.15 -4.16
N ASN A 339 18.83 -1.16 -4.27
CA ASN A 339 20.04 -1.13 -5.09
C ASN A 339 19.73 -1.77 -6.45
N HIS A 340 19.62 -0.95 -7.48
CA HIS A 340 19.27 -1.40 -8.83
C HIS A 340 20.35 -2.29 -9.48
N ASP A 341 21.63 -2.17 -9.08
CA ASP A 341 22.70 -3.02 -9.60
C ASP A 341 22.61 -4.43 -9.00
N GLU A 342 22.14 -4.53 -7.75
CA GLU A 342 21.84 -5.82 -7.13
C GLU A 342 20.70 -6.54 -7.86
N LEU A 343 19.65 -5.81 -8.27
CA LEU A 343 18.56 -6.38 -9.07
C LEU A 343 19.09 -6.96 -10.37
N ILE A 344 19.92 -6.20 -11.11
CA ILE A 344 20.54 -6.66 -12.36
C ILE A 344 21.35 -7.93 -12.12
N ARG A 345 22.22 -7.92 -11.11
CA ARG A 345 23.08 -9.07 -10.77
C ARG A 345 22.25 -10.31 -10.44
N VAL A 346 21.33 -10.21 -9.48
CA VAL A 346 20.50 -11.34 -9.03
C VAL A 346 19.62 -11.88 -10.16
N TRP A 347 19.02 -10.99 -10.96
CA TRP A 347 18.20 -11.42 -12.10
C TRP A 347 19.03 -12.14 -13.16
N ASN A 348 20.22 -11.63 -13.49
CA ASN A 348 21.10 -12.28 -14.45
C ASN A 348 21.59 -13.64 -13.93
N GLU A 349 22.01 -13.74 -12.67
CA GLU A 349 22.44 -15.01 -12.05
C GLU A 349 21.30 -16.05 -12.08
N GLN A 350 20.05 -15.65 -11.85
CA GLN A 350 18.92 -16.58 -11.89
C GLN A 350 18.53 -17.02 -13.31
N ASN A 351 18.81 -16.19 -14.32
CA ASN A 351 18.50 -16.49 -15.71
C ASN A 351 19.74 -17.03 -16.49
N ALA A 352 20.87 -17.21 -15.82
CA ALA A 352 22.11 -17.73 -16.41
C ALA A 352 22.13 -19.26 -16.42
N LEU A 353 21.53 -19.84 -17.46
CA LEU A 353 21.53 -21.27 -17.86
C LEU A 353 21.00 -22.26 -16.81
#